data_AF-A0A1B0AN25-F1
#
_entry.id   AF-A0A1B0AN25-F1
#
_cell.length_a   1.000
_cell.length_b   1.000
_cell.length_c   1.000
_cell.angle_alpha   90.00
_cell.angle_beta   90.00
_cell.angle_gamma   90.00
#
_symmetry.space_group_name_H-M   'P 1'
#
loop_
_entity.id
_entity.type
_entity.pdbx_description
1 polymer ?
#
loop_
_entity_poly.entity_id
_entity_poly.type
_entity_poly.pdbx_seq_one_letter_code
_entity_poly.pdbx_strand_id
1 'polypeptide(L)'
;MRSGWQRQETVSHVPQACLTTHAEGIARHNAAQGKVVTVARRNGCDTSAVRHIIGRDGCMLKADLILAKRNRGIVCDIDIH
;
A
#
# COMPACT_ATOMS: atom_id res chain seq x y z
N MET A 1 8.35 38.61 13.50
CA MET A 1 8.54 37.43 14.37
C MET A 1 7.19 36.79 14.66
N ARG A 2 7.09 35.47 14.42
CA ARG A 2 6.09 34.47 14.86
C ARG A 2 4.60 34.73 14.52
N SER A 3 4.17 34.27 13.35
CA SER A 3 2.79 33.82 13.14
C SER A 3 2.68 32.37 13.64
N GLY A 4 1.91 32.17 14.71
CA GLY A 4 1.57 30.85 15.22
C GLY A 4 0.54 30.19 14.29
N TRP A 5 1.01 29.30 13.41
CA TRP A 5 0.14 28.34 12.75
C TRP A 5 -0.34 27.33 13.81
N GLN A 6 -1.56 27.54 14.31
CA GLN A 6 -2.30 26.53 15.04
C GLN A 6 -2.55 25.38 14.06
N ARG A 7 -1.74 24.32 14.15
CA ARG A 7 -2.03 23.05 13.49
C ARG A 7 -3.31 22.52 14.13
N GLN A 8 -4.42 22.65 13.41
CA GLN A 8 -5.61 21.85 13.66
C GLN A 8 -5.19 20.40 13.43
N GLU A 9 -4.94 19.67 14.52
CA GLU A 9 -4.86 18.22 14.50
C GLU A 9 -6.26 17.69 14.19
N THR A 10 -6.54 17.50 12.91
CA THR A 10 -7.70 16.74 12.46
C THR A 10 -7.54 15.33 12.97
N VAL A 11 -8.49 14.91 13.80
CA VAL A 11 -8.61 13.57 14.35
C VAL A 11 -8.83 12.59 13.18
N SER A 12 -7.74 12.14 12.57
CA SER A 12 -7.74 11.04 11.59
C SER A 12 -6.79 9.90 11.99
N HIS A 13 -6.20 9.98 13.19
CA HIS A 13 -5.14 9.07 13.65
C HIS A 13 -5.63 7.87 14.48
N VAL A 14 -6.94 7.59 14.53
CA VAL A 14 -7.51 6.58 15.46
C VAL A 14 -8.25 5.45 14.73
N PRO A 15 -7.65 4.86 13.67
CA PRO A 15 -7.51 3.39 13.76
C PRO A 15 -6.13 2.89 13.31
N GLN A 16 -5.13 3.76 13.19
CA GLN A 16 -3.77 3.37 12.78
C GLN A 16 -2.99 2.63 13.88
N ALA A 17 -3.48 2.61 15.12
CA ALA A 17 -2.78 2.02 16.27
C ALA A 17 -3.31 0.66 16.73
N CYS A 18 -4.41 0.15 16.16
CA CYS A 18 -4.88 -1.20 16.49
C CYS A 18 -4.26 -2.21 15.53
N LEU A 19 -3.45 -3.13 16.07
CA LEU A 19 -2.78 -4.17 15.28
C LEU A 19 -3.77 -5.02 14.47
N THR A 20 -4.99 -5.20 14.97
CA THR A 20 -6.06 -5.94 14.29
C THR A 20 -6.56 -5.22 13.04
N THR A 21 -6.91 -3.93 13.14
CA THR A 21 -7.34 -3.13 11.98
C THR A 21 -6.20 -2.91 10.99
N HIS A 22 -4.96 -2.89 11.48
CA HIS A 22 -3.77 -2.82 10.66
C HIS A 22 -3.52 -4.13 9.87
N ALA A 23 -3.67 -5.29 10.53
CA ALA A 23 -3.58 -6.60 9.88
C ALA A 23 -4.69 -6.78 8.81
N GLU A 24 -5.90 -6.32 9.10
CA GLU A 24 -7.00 -6.31 8.14
C GLU A 24 -6.72 -5.37 6.95
N GLY A 25 -6.15 -4.19 7.20
CA GLY A 25 -5.71 -3.28 6.13
C GLY A 25 -4.66 -3.91 5.22
N ILE A 26 -3.64 -4.56 5.80
CA ILE A 26 -2.62 -5.31 5.08
C ILE A 26 -3.23 -6.45 4.26
N ALA A 27 -4.17 -7.20 4.84
CA ALA A 27 -4.84 -8.30 4.15
C ALA A 27 -5.66 -7.79 2.96
N ARG A 28 -6.45 -6.72 3.14
CA ARG A 28 -7.24 -6.09 2.06
C ARG A 28 -6.34 -5.55 0.95
N HIS A 29 -5.28 -4.85 1.31
CA HIS A 29 -4.30 -4.34 0.36
C HIS A 29 -3.67 -5.47 -0.48
N ASN A 30 -3.15 -6.50 0.20
CA ASN A 30 -2.52 -7.64 -0.47
C ASN A 30 -3.50 -8.42 -1.37
N ALA A 31 -4.77 -8.51 -0.97
CA ALA A 31 -5.82 -9.10 -1.79
C ALA A 31 -6.10 -8.28 -3.06
N ALA A 32 -6.17 -6.95 -2.95
CA ALA A 32 -6.31 -6.06 -4.11
C ALA A 32 -5.10 -6.16 -5.06
N GLN A 33 -3.88 -6.13 -4.52
CA GLN A 33 -2.66 -6.36 -5.29
C GLN A 33 -2.70 -7.69 -6.05
N GLY A 34 -3.17 -8.76 -5.41
CA GLY A 34 -3.36 -10.06 -6.04
C GLY A 34 -4.33 -10.05 -7.23
N LYS A 35 -5.44 -9.30 -7.12
CA LYS A 35 -6.40 -9.12 -8.23
C LYS A 35 -5.76 -8.39 -9.41
N VAL A 36 -5.04 -7.30 -9.14
CA VAL A 36 -4.33 -6.54 -10.19
C VAL A 36 -3.29 -7.41 -10.88
N VAL A 37 -2.48 -8.16 -10.12
CA VAL A 37 -1.47 -9.09 -10.68
C VAL A 37 -2.14 -10.14 -11.57
N THR A 38 -3.25 -10.72 -11.14
CA THR A 38 -3.97 -11.74 -11.90
C THR A 38 -4.45 -11.18 -13.25
N VAL A 39 -5.05 -10.00 -13.23
CA VAL A 39 -5.52 -9.33 -14.46
C VAL A 39 -4.34 -8.93 -15.35
N ALA A 40 -3.27 -8.39 -14.79
CA ALA A 40 -2.09 -7.96 -15.55
C ALA A 40 -1.43 -9.14 -16.27
N ARG A 41 -1.25 -10.28 -15.59
CA ARG A 41 -0.70 -11.51 -16.19
C ARG A 41 -1.57 -12.05 -17.31
N ARG A 42 -2.90 -12.07 -17.12
CA ARG A 42 -3.85 -12.46 -18.19
C ARG A 42 -3.74 -11.56 -19.42
N ASN A 43 -3.33 -10.31 -19.24
CA ASN A 43 -3.10 -9.35 -20.32
C ASN A 43 -1.65 -9.38 -20.87
N GLY A 44 -0.84 -10.36 -20.48
CA GLY A 44 0.54 -10.52 -20.95
C GLY A 44 1.51 -9.50 -20.40
N CYS A 45 1.28 -9.01 -19.17
CA CYS A 45 2.27 -8.24 -18.42
C CYS A 45 3.06 -9.17 -17.50
N ASP A 46 4.37 -8.92 -17.42
CA ASP A 46 5.19 -9.41 -16.32
C ASP A 46 4.88 -8.58 -15.07
N THR A 47 4.99 -9.21 -13.89
CA THR A 47 4.61 -8.59 -12.63
C THR A 47 5.67 -8.86 -11.56
N SER A 48 6.14 -7.82 -10.88
CA SER A 48 6.90 -7.93 -9.63
C SER A 48 6.07 -7.30 -8.51
N ALA A 49 5.78 -8.06 -7.46
CA ALA A 49 4.91 -7.63 -6.39
C ALA A 49 5.58 -7.90 -5.03
N VAL A 50 5.87 -6.84 -4.29
CA VAL A 50 6.23 -6.89 -2.88
C VAL A 50 4.95 -6.67 -2.09
N ARG A 51 4.62 -7.60 -1.20
CA ARG A 51 3.41 -7.53 -0.35
C ARG A 51 3.70 -6.73 0.91
N HIS A 52 2.67 -6.12 1.48
CA HIS A 52 2.76 -5.62 2.85
C HIS A 52 3.02 -6.79 3.80
N ILE A 53 4.09 -6.67 4.57
CA ILE A 53 4.43 -7.57 5.68
C ILE A 53 4.59 -6.74 6.95
N ILE A 54 4.16 -7.31 8.07
CA ILE A 54 4.50 -6.77 9.39
C ILE A 54 5.89 -7.31 9.74
N GLY A 55 6.90 -6.43 9.75
CA GLY A 55 8.24 -6.79 10.20
C GLY A 55 8.27 -7.16 11.68
N ARG A 56 9.31 -7.88 12.13
CA ARG A 56 9.48 -8.24 13.56
C ARG A 56 9.51 -7.02 14.48
N ASP A 57 9.93 -5.87 13.95
CA ASP A 57 10.02 -4.61 14.69
C ASP A 57 8.69 -3.81 14.65
N GLY A 58 7.61 -4.39 14.12
CA GLY A 58 6.33 -3.71 13.92
C GLY A 58 6.32 -2.75 12.71
N CYS A 59 7.46 -2.53 12.06
CA CYS A 59 7.57 -1.71 10.87
C CYS A 59 6.87 -2.37 9.67
N MET A 60 6.01 -1.61 8.99
CA MET A 60 5.38 -2.01 7.73
C MET A 60 6.33 -1.69 6.57
N LEU A 61 6.71 -2.71 5.81
CA LEU A 61 7.39 -2.47 4.53
C LEU A 61 6.34 -2.08 3.50
N LYS A 62 6.54 -0.94 2.82
CA LYS A 62 5.66 -0.47 1.75
C LYS A 62 5.60 -1.53 0.64
N ALA A 63 4.41 -1.82 0.16
CA ALA A 63 4.20 -2.71 -0.95
C ALA A 63 4.48 -1.97 -2.25
N ASP A 64 5.26 -2.60 -3.11
CA ASP A 64 5.50 -2.13 -4.47
C ASP A 64 4.86 -3.12 -5.45
N LEU A 65 4.10 -2.59 -6.41
CA LEU A 65 3.66 -3.37 -7.57
C LEU A 65 4.26 -2.76 -8.83
N ILE A 66 5.04 -3.56 -9.54
CA ILE A 66 5.60 -3.20 -10.83
C ILE A 66 4.97 -4.09 -11.89
N LEU A 67 4.40 -3.46 -12.92
CA LEU A 67 3.91 -4.11 -14.12
C LEU A 67 4.87 -3.79 -15.25
N ALA A 68 5.33 -4.80 -15.98
CA ALA A 68 6.16 -4.62 -17.15
C ALA A 68 5.50 -5.25 -18.38
N LYS A 69 5.53 -4.54 -19.50
CA LYS A 69 5.10 -5.09 -20.79
C LYS A 69 5.94 -4.49 -21.91
N ARG A 70 6.60 -5.34 -22.68
CA ARG A 70 7.59 -4.92 -23.70
C ARG A 70 8.67 -4.06 -23.05
N ASN A 71 8.86 -2.82 -23.52
CA ASN A 71 9.86 -1.89 -23.01
C ASN A 71 9.25 -0.79 -22.11
N ARG A 72 8.12 -1.08 -21.44
CA ARG A 72 7.47 -0.15 -20.49
C ARG A 72 7.28 -0.82 -19.14
N GLY A 73 7.80 -0.18 -18.10
CA GLY A 73 7.51 -0.49 -16.70
C GLY A 73 6.55 0.55 -16.12
N ILE A 74 5.60 0.10 -15.30
CA ILE A 74 4.64 0.93 -14.58
C ILE A 74 4.77 0.56 -13.10
N VAL A 75 5.02 1.55 -12.26
CA VAL A 75 4.96 1.41 -10.80
C VAL A 75 3.55 1.80 -10.37
N CYS A 76 2.88 0.91 -9.64
CA CYS A 76 1.52 1.09 -9.20
C CYS A 76 1.49 1.23 -7.67
N ASP A 77 1.01 2.37 -7.19
CA ASP A 77 0.52 2.50 -5.82
C ASP A 77 -0.90 1.90 -5.76
N ILE A 78 -1.14 1.03 -4.79
CA ILE A 78 -2.47 0.47 -4.51
C ILE A 78 -2.95 1.06 -3.20
N ASP A 79 -4.10 1.72 -3.25
CA ASP A 79 -4.75 2.25 -2.06
C ASP A 79 -6.09 1.57 -1.81
N ILE A 80 -6.46 1.43 -0.55
CA ILE A 80 -7.72 0.82 -0.10
C ILE A 80 -8.47 1.86 0.74
N HIS A 81 -9.50 2.46 0.14
CA HIS A 81 -10.42 3.39 0.81
C HIS A 81 -11.51 2.64 1.60
#